data_AF-A0A0F9ZUP4-F1
#
_entry.id   AF-A0A0F9ZUP4-F1
#
_cell.length_a   1.000
_cell.length_b   1.000
_cell.length_c   1.000
_cell.angle_alpha   90.00
_cell.angle_beta   90.00
_cell.angle_gamma   90.00
#
_symmetry.space_group_name_H-M   'P 1'
#
loop_
_entity.id
_entity.type
_entity.pdbx_description
1 polymer ?
#
loop_
_entity_poly.entity_id
_entity_poly.type
_entity_poly.pdbx_seq_one_letter_code
_entity_poly.pdbx_strand_id
1 'polypeptide(L)'
;QLNNAQDPDSGSLALRFCAEAESLWELQRSYDSILNLAAIQFLSLGYLGQGRDHVVLAYLNEASQMAVRMGLFGVGANHKQQQIELMPEPTKTAQLYAAWGSFNWITHMSLFYRQPGLQCPKIPPKLPIPWDHQPDVTGEPENLDNPQVEADPQYMGGAQRATRG
;
A
#
# COMPACT_ATOMS: atom_id res chain seq x y z
N GLN A 1 -17.57 27.69 -15.82
CA GLN A 1 -18.37 27.49 -14.59
C GLN A 1 -18.13 26.06 -14.16
N LEU A 2 -17.48 25.85 -13.01
CA LEU A 2 -17.00 24.53 -12.57
C LEU A 2 -17.99 23.96 -11.54
N ASN A 3 -18.36 22.69 -11.72
CA ASN A 3 -19.34 21.94 -10.92
C ASN A 3 -19.19 22.15 -9.41
N ASN A 4 -20.21 22.75 -8.78
CA ASN A 4 -20.35 22.82 -7.33
C ASN A 4 -21.65 22.11 -6.90
N ALA A 5 -21.86 20.89 -7.40
CA ALA A 5 -22.88 19.99 -6.88
C ALA A 5 -22.28 19.17 -5.73
N GLN A 6 -21.76 19.84 -4.70
CA GLN A 6 -21.49 19.18 -3.44
C GLN A 6 -22.83 19.05 -2.73
N ASP A 7 -23.36 17.84 -2.71
CA ASP A 7 -24.52 17.52 -1.88
C ASP A 7 -24.17 17.88 -0.41
N PRO A 8 -24.90 18.81 0.22
CA PRO A 8 -24.62 19.21 1.60
C PRO A 8 -24.66 18.03 2.58
N ASP A 9 -25.37 16.94 2.24
CA ASP A 9 -25.48 15.75 3.09
C ASP A 9 -24.31 14.75 2.91
N SER A 10 -23.46 14.94 1.90
CA SER A 10 -22.35 14.02 1.58
C SER A 10 -21.36 13.87 2.74
N GLY A 11 -21.04 14.96 3.45
CA GLY A 11 -20.17 14.93 4.62
C GLY A 11 -20.80 14.21 5.82
N SER A 12 -22.10 14.41 6.03
CA SER A 12 -22.86 13.71 7.08
C SER A 12 -22.93 12.21 6.84
N LEU A 13 -23.14 11.81 5.58
CA LEU A 13 -23.15 10.40 5.19
C LEU A 13 -21.78 9.74 5.35
N ALA A 14 -20.70 10.42 4.95
CA ALA A 14 -19.33 9.93 5.15
C ALA A 14 -19.02 9.70 6.62
N LEU A 15 -19.43 10.60 7.51
CA LEU A 15 -19.27 10.44 8.96
C LEU A 15 -20.03 9.24 9.50
N ARG A 16 -21.27 9.00 9.04
CA ARG A 16 -22.06 7.84 9.46
C ARG A 16 -21.41 6.53 9.03
N PHE A 17 -20.90 6.45 7.79
CA PHE A 17 -20.16 5.27 7.33
C PHE A 17 -18.86 5.07 8.09
N CYS A 18 -18.12 6.13 8.41
CA CYS A 18 -16.92 6.02 9.24
C CYS A 18 -17.26 5.50 10.64
N ALA A 19 -18.31 6.02 11.27
CA ALA A 19 -18.74 5.56 12.61
C ALA A 19 -19.20 4.09 12.60
N GLU A 20 -19.91 3.65 11.57
CA GLU A 20 -20.28 2.24 11.40
C GLU A 20 -19.04 1.36 11.19
N ALA A 21 -18.11 1.79 10.34
CA ALA A 21 -16.85 1.09 10.09
C ALA A 21 -15.98 0.99 11.34
N GLU A 22 -15.94 2.02 12.20
CA GLU A 22 -15.28 1.97 13.51
C GLU A 22 -15.91 0.93 14.43
N SER A 23 -17.24 0.89 14.49
CA SER A 23 -17.95 -0.10 15.31
C SER A 23 -17.65 -1.54 14.83
N LEU A 24 -17.57 -1.76 13.52
CA LEU A 24 -17.18 -3.06 12.95
C LEU A 24 -15.72 -3.38 13.22
N TRP A 25 -14.85 -2.37 13.14
CA TRP A 25 -13.43 -2.52 13.42
C TRP A 25 -13.17 -3.02 14.84
N GLU A 26 -13.84 -2.49 15.85
CA GLU A 26 -13.65 -2.96 17.24
C GLU A 26 -14.00 -4.46 17.42
N LEU A 27 -14.92 -4.99 16.62
CA LEU A 27 -15.27 -6.42 16.64
C LEU A 27 -14.27 -7.28 15.84
N GLN A 28 -13.59 -6.68 14.86
CA GLN A 28 -12.78 -7.41 13.88
C GLN A 28 -11.27 -7.23 14.04
N ARG A 29 -10.83 -6.28 14.87
CA ARG A 29 -9.41 -5.89 15.02
C ARG A 29 -8.45 -7.00 15.45
N SER A 30 -8.97 -8.08 16.04
CA SER A 30 -8.20 -9.27 16.42
C SER A 30 -7.98 -10.27 15.29
N TYR A 31 -8.64 -10.09 14.15
CA TYR A 31 -8.58 -11.01 13.01
C TYR A 31 -7.75 -10.41 11.88
N ASP A 32 -6.60 -11.03 11.62
CA ASP A 32 -5.71 -10.62 10.54
C ASP A 32 -6.22 -11.20 9.20
N SER A 33 -6.66 -10.33 8.29
CA SER A 33 -7.09 -10.71 6.95
C SER A 33 -6.87 -9.58 5.95
N ILE A 34 -6.80 -9.91 4.65
CA ILE A 34 -6.65 -8.90 3.59
C ILE A 34 -7.85 -7.94 3.57
N LEU A 35 -9.05 -8.45 3.83
CA LEU A 35 -10.26 -7.64 3.92
C LEU A 35 -10.16 -6.62 5.06
N ASN A 36 -9.78 -7.08 6.25
CA ASN A 36 -9.65 -6.19 7.42
C ASN A 36 -8.53 -5.17 7.24
N LEU A 37 -7.40 -5.59 6.64
CA LEU A 37 -6.30 -4.72 6.29
C LEU A 37 -6.71 -3.63 5.29
N ALA A 38 -7.51 -3.99 4.28
CA ALA A 38 -8.04 -3.02 3.33
C ALA A 38 -9.05 -2.08 4.01
N ALA A 39 -9.96 -2.61 4.83
CA ALA A 39 -10.98 -1.84 5.53
C ALA A 39 -10.37 -0.76 6.43
N ILE A 40 -9.36 -1.10 7.24
CA ILE A 40 -8.70 -0.11 8.12
C ILE A 40 -7.92 0.95 7.34
N GLN A 41 -7.33 0.60 6.20
CA GLN A 41 -6.66 1.58 5.33
C GLN A 41 -7.66 2.56 4.71
N PHE A 42 -8.82 2.07 4.25
CA PHE A 42 -9.87 2.94 3.73
C PHE A 42 -10.52 3.78 4.82
N LEU A 43 -10.70 3.24 6.02
CA LEU A 43 -11.18 4.01 7.18
C LEU A 43 -10.22 5.16 7.52
N SER A 44 -8.92 4.86 7.54
CA SER A 44 -7.87 5.87 7.71
C SER A 44 -7.94 6.95 6.63
N LEU A 45 -8.11 6.57 5.36
CA LEU A 45 -8.24 7.53 4.26
C LEU A 45 -9.51 8.39 4.36
N GLY A 46 -10.62 7.79 4.79
CA GLY A 46 -11.89 8.49 5.04
C GLY A 46 -11.75 9.60 6.08
N TYR A 47 -10.94 9.36 7.12
CA TYR A 47 -10.63 10.36 8.14
C TYR A 47 -9.57 11.39 7.72
N LEU A 48 -8.65 11.01 6.84
CA LEU A 48 -7.66 11.93 6.28
C LEU A 48 -8.35 13.05 5.49
N GLY A 49 -9.37 12.70 4.70
CA GLY A 49 -10.18 13.69 3.97
C GLY A 49 -10.92 14.70 4.86
N GLN A 50 -10.99 14.45 6.17
CA GLN A 50 -11.70 15.29 7.15
C GLN A 50 -10.74 16.08 8.06
N GLY A 51 -9.41 15.97 7.87
CA GLY A 51 -8.40 16.66 8.67
C GLY A 51 -8.22 16.11 10.09
N ARG A 52 -8.60 14.86 10.36
CA ARG A 52 -8.49 14.19 11.66
C ARG A 52 -7.17 13.42 11.80
N ASP A 53 -6.05 14.11 11.61
CA ASP A 53 -4.71 13.49 11.42
C ASP A 53 -4.31 12.47 12.50
N HIS A 54 -4.60 12.75 13.77
CA HIS A 54 -4.22 11.83 14.86
C HIS A 54 -4.91 10.46 14.78
N VAL A 55 -6.18 10.44 14.35
CA VAL A 55 -6.96 9.19 14.21
C VAL A 55 -6.49 8.41 12.98
N VAL A 56 -6.18 9.13 11.89
CA VAL A 56 -5.61 8.56 10.66
C VAL A 56 -4.33 7.79 10.95
N LEU A 57 -3.42 8.39 11.72
CA LEU A 57 -2.14 7.77 12.07
C LEU A 57 -2.30 6.55 12.98
N ALA A 58 -3.25 6.56 13.92
CA ALA A 58 -3.54 5.40 14.76
C ALA A 58 -4.00 4.21 13.91
N TYR A 59 -4.95 4.41 13.00
CA TYR A 59 -5.42 3.36 12.10
C TYR A 59 -4.32 2.89 11.13
N LEU A 60 -3.46 3.78 10.64
CA LEU A 60 -2.33 3.37 9.80
C LEU A 60 -1.31 2.54 10.56
N ASN A 61 -1.06 2.88 11.82
CA ASN A 61 -0.15 2.12 12.64
C ASN A 61 -0.71 0.71 12.91
N GLU A 62 -2.00 0.58 13.18
CA GLU A 62 -2.67 -0.72 13.32
C GLU A 62 -2.63 -1.52 12.01
N ALA A 63 -2.91 -0.89 10.87
CA ALA A 63 -2.79 -1.50 9.55
C ALA A 63 -1.37 -2.01 9.28
N SER A 64 -0.36 -1.19 9.63
CA SER A 64 1.05 -1.55 9.52
C SER A 64 1.38 -2.79 10.34
N GLN A 65 0.99 -2.80 11.61
CA GLN A 65 1.23 -3.95 12.49
C GLN A 65 0.52 -5.21 11.97
N MET A 66 -0.72 -5.11 11.49
CA MET A 66 -1.44 -6.23 10.88
C MET A 66 -0.70 -6.77 9.66
N ALA A 67 -0.27 -5.90 8.73
CA ALA A 67 0.43 -6.34 7.53
C ALA A 67 1.78 -7.02 7.85
N VAL A 68 2.48 -6.56 8.89
CA VAL A 68 3.69 -7.22 9.40
C VAL A 68 3.37 -8.60 9.99
N ARG A 69 2.34 -8.73 10.84
CA ARG A 69 1.92 -10.03 11.40
C ARG A 69 1.52 -11.02 10.30
N MET A 70 0.86 -10.53 9.25
CA MET A 70 0.49 -11.32 8.08
C MET A 70 1.68 -11.71 7.18
N GLY A 71 2.87 -11.17 7.44
CA GLY A 71 4.09 -11.42 6.67
C GLY A 71 4.12 -10.76 5.31
N LEU A 72 3.31 -9.71 5.08
CA LEU A 72 3.24 -9.01 3.79
C LEU A 72 4.49 -8.15 3.53
N PHE A 73 5.06 -7.57 4.58
CA PHE A 73 6.35 -6.87 4.61
C PHE A 73 6.93 -6.90 6.02
N GLY A 74 8.11 -6.33 6.25
CA GLY A 74 8.72 -6.30 7.59
C GLY A 74 9.35 -7.62 8.04
N VAL A 75 9.35 -8.65 7.19
CA VAL A 75 9.87 -9.99 7.51
C VAL A 75 11.06 -10.33 6.62
N GLY A 76 12.10 -10.92 7.20
CA GLY A 76 13.34 -11.27 6.49
C GLY A 76 13.25 -12.54 5.63
N ALA A 77 12.26 -13.40 5.84
CA ALA A 77 12.11 -14.68 5.16
C ALA A 77 10.97 -14.69 4.13
N ASN A 78 11.12 -15.46 3.05
CA ASN A 78 10.17 -15.52 1.93
C ASN A 78 9.02 -16.54 2.14
N HIS A 79 8.73 -16.94 3.38
CA HIS A 79 7.66 -17.93 3.67
C HIS A 79 6.29 -17.49 3.13
N LYS A 80 6.01 -16.19 3.13
CA LYS A 80 4.75 -15.65 2.59
C LYS A 80 4.61 -15.84 1.08
N GLN A 81 5.72 -15.74 0.34
CA GLN A 81 5.73 -15.90 -1.10
C GLN A 81 5.30 -17.32 -1.50
N GLN A 82 5.88 -18.34 -0.86
CA GLN A 82 5.54 -19.74 -1.10
C GLN A 82 4.06 -20.04 -0.83
N GLN A 83 3.48 -19.43 0.20
CA GLN A 83 2.05 -19.57 0.49
C GLN A 83 1.18 -18.91 -0.59
N ILE A 84 1.56 -17.72 -1.06
CA ILE A 84 0.83 -16.96 -2.08
C ILE A 84 0.88 -17.66 -3.44
N GLU A 85 2.01 -18.30 -3.79
CA GLU A 85 2.17 -19.05 -5.04
C GLU A 85 1.20 -20.24 -5.16
N LEU A 86 0.74 -20.78 -4.03
CA LEU A 86 -0.23 -21.87 -3.98
C LEU A 86 -1.69 -21.39 -4.05
N MET A 87 -1.94 -20.07 -4.05
CA MET A 87 -3.29 -19.50 -4.07
C MET A 87 -3.83 -19.36 -5.51
N PRO A 88 -5.16 -19.39 -5.71
CA PRO A 88 -5.77 -18.99 -6.98
C PRO A 88 -5.39 -17.56 -7.38
N GLU A 89 -5.26 -17.30 -8.69
CA GLU A 89 -4.79 -16.02 -9.22
C GLU A 89 -5.50 -14.77 -8.66
N PRO A 90 -6.84 -14.73 -8.49
CA PRO A 90 -7.50 -13.56 -7.89
C PRO A 90 -7.03 -13.29 -6.45
N THR A 91 -6.90 -14.35 -5.66
CA THR A 91 -6.47 -14.26 -4.25
C THR A 91 -5.00 -13.88 -4.16
N LYS A 92 -4.16 -14.50 -4.99
CA LYS A 92 -2.73 -14.16 -5.11
C LYS A 92 -2.56 -12.68 -5.46
N THR A 93 -3.26 -12.22 -6.49
CA THR A 93 -3.24 -10.82 -6.92
C THR A 93 -3.63 -9.88 -5.79
N ALA A 94 -4.72 -10.17 -5.06
CA ALA A 94 -5.14 -9.37 -3.92
C ALA A 94 -4.09 -9.30 -2.80
N GLN A 95 -3.38 -10.40 -2.52
CA GLN A 95 -2.28 -10.42 -1.53
C GLN A 95 -1.12 -9.53 -1.97
N LEU A 96 -0.72 -9.61 -3.25
CA LEU A 96 0.38 -8.81 -3.78
C LEU A 96 0.04 -7.31 -3.74
N TYR A 97 -1.16 -6.93 -4.19
CA TYR A 97 -1.62 -5.54 -4.13
C TYR A 97 -1.75 -5.04 -2.69
N ALA A 98 -2.27 -5.85 -1.78
CA ALA A 98 -2.35 -5.48 -0.38
C ALA A 98 -0.95 -5.28 0.23
N ALA A 99 0.01 -6.15 -0.07
CA ALA A 99 1.37 -6.02 0.45
C ALA A 99 2.06 -4.74 -0.02
N TRP A 100 2.10 -4.54 -1.33
CA TRP A 100 2.75 -3.37 -1.93
C TRP A 100 1.97 -2.10 -1.62
N GLY A 101 0.66 -2.08 -1.80
CA GLY A 101 -0.20 -0.93 -1.53
C GLY A 101 -0.06 -0.43 -0.08
N SER A 102 -0.12 -1.35 0.90
CA SER A 102 0.03 -0.99 2.31
C SER A 102 1.42 -0.44 2.61
N PHE A 103 2.48 -1.10 2.14
CA PHE A 103 3.85 -0.64 2.34
C PHE A 103 4.06 0.76 1.78
N ASN A 104 3.59 1.02 0.56
CA ASN A 104 3.73 2.30 -0.11
C ASN A 104 2.97 3.40 0.62
N TRP A 105 1.74 3.11 1.02
CA TRP A 105 0.89 4.06 1.72
C TRP A 105 1.46 4.44 3.09
N ILE A 106 1.90 3.46 3.88
CA ILE A 106 2.52 3.70 5.19
C ILE A 106 3.84 4.46 5.03
N THR A 107 4.66 4.12 4.02
CA THR A 107 5.91 4.82 3.73
C THR A 107 5.63 6.28 3.36
N HIS A 108 4.67 6.53 2.47
CA HIS A 108 4.23 7.87 2.09
C HIS A 108 3.81 8.65 3.34
N MET A 109 2.90 8.10 4.14
CA MET A 109 2.42 8.76 5.35
C MET A 109 3.53 9.01 6.38
N SER A 110 4.49 8.10 6.52
CA SER A 110 5.62 8.28 7.44
C SER A 110 6.59 9.38 7.02
N LEU A 111 6.75 9.60 5.71
CA LEU A 111 7.62 10.65 5.17
C LEU A 111 6.99 12.05 5.31
N PHE A 112 5.68 12.16 5.05
CA PHE A 112 4.98 13.44 5.03
C PHE A 112 4.40 13.83 6.40
N TYR A 113 4.01 12.86 7.23
CA TYR A 113 3.49 13.08 8.58
C TYR A 113 4.50 12.59 9.61
N ARG A 114 5.50 13.44 9.90
CA ARG A 114 6.54 13.20 10.90
C ARG A 114 6.00 13.36 12.34
N GLN A 115 4.90 12.68 12.66
CA GLN A 115 4.30 12.66 14.01
C GLN A 115 4.72 11.39 14.77
N PRO A 116 4.96 11.48 16.09
CA PRO A 116 5.22 10.32 16.91
C PRO A 116 3.99 9.40 16.91
N GLY A 117 4.10 8.24 16.28
CA GLY A 117 3.00 7.26 16.25
C GLY A 117 3.00 6.34 15.03
N LEU A 118 3.55 6.80 13.90
CA LEU A 118 3.69 5.97 12.69
C LEU A 118 5.15 5.62 12.45
N GLN A 119 5.48 4.33 12.52
CA GLN A 119 6.82 3.84 12.23
C GLN A 119 6.94 3.54 10.74
N CYS A 120 7.96 4.13 10.10
CA CYS A 120 8.27 3.81 8.71
C CYS A 120 8.72 2.34 8.61
N PRO A 121 8.09 1.52 7.74
CA PRO A 121 8.47 0.13 7.55
C PRO A 121 9.90 0.05 6.99
N LYS A 122 10.77 -0.67 7.70
CA LYS A 122 12.20 -0.76 7.34
C LYS A 122 12.49 -1.76 6.22
N ILE A 123 11.63 -2.76 6.05
CA ILE A 123 11.84 -3.87 5.12
C ILE A 123 10.62 -3.91 4.18
N PRO A 124 10.81 -3.70 2.87
CA PRO A 124 9.73 -3.76 1.89
C PRO A 124 9.20 -5.19 1.72
N PRO A 125 8.05 -5.37 1.03
CA PRO A 125 7.61 -6.69 0.60
C PRO A 125 8.70 -7.42 -0.18
N LYS A 126 8.92 -8.70 0.12
CA LYS A 126 9.75 -9.61 -0.69
C LYS A 126 8.92 -10.38 -1.73
N LEU A 127 7.75 -9.84 -2.06
CA LEU A 127 6.77 -10.43 -2.95
C LEU A 127 6.94 -9.81 -4.34
N PRO A 128 6.62 -10.53 -5.43
CA PRO A 128 6.66 -9.95 -6.77
C PRO A 128 5.74 -8.73 -6.86
N ILE A 129 6.14 -7.75 -7.67
CA ILE A 129 5.31 -6.57 -7.92
C ILE A 129 4.11 -7.01 -8.77
N PRO A 130 2.86 -6.65 -8.43
CA PRO A 130 1.66 -7.17 -9.08
C PRO A 130 1.56 -6.93 -10.59
N TRP A 131 2.32 -5.96 -11.12
CA TRP A 131 2.30 -5.56 -12.53
C TRP A 131 3.55 -5.99 -13.31
N ASP A 132 4.50 -6.68 -12.66
CA ASP A 132 5.77 -7.08 -13.28
C ASP A 132 5.68 -8.39 -14.09
N HIS A 133 4.50 -8.66 -14.65
CA HIS A 133 4.36 -9.63 -15.72
C HIS A 133 4.81 -8.98 -17.02
N GLN A 134 6.12 -8.72 -17.16
CA GLN A 134 6.67 -8.50 -18.48
C GLN A 134 6.52 -9.85 -19.22
N PRO A 135 5.69 -9.95 -20.29
CA PRO A 135 5.92 -11.05 -21.21
C PRO A 135 7.36 -10.93 -21.67
N ASP A 136 8.10 -12.03 -21.62
CA ASP A 136 9.45 -12.17 -22.15
C ASP A 136 9.41 -11.82 -23.65
N VAL A 137 9.56 -10.53 -23.94
CA VAL A 137 9.64 -10.00 -25.28
C VAL A 137 11.09 -9.59 -25.47
N THR A 138 11.68 -10.24 -26.47
CA THR A 138 12.93 -9.93 -27.15
C THR A 138 14.21 -10.28 -26.40
N GLY A 139 14.71 -11.48 -26.68
CA GLY A 139 16.14 -11.64 -26.90
C GLY A 139 16.59 -10.74 -28.04
N GLU A 140 17.37 -9.73 -27.70
CA GLU A 140 18.28 -8.97 -28.58
C GLU A 140 19.57 -8.75 -27.77
N PRO A 141 20.75 -8.86 -28.39
CA PRO A 141 22.00 -9.19 -27.69
C PRO A 141 22.55 -8.03 -26.85
N GLU A 142 23.13 -8.39 -25.70
CA GLU A 142 23.85 -7.51 -24.79
C GLU A 142 24.97 -6.75 -25.52
N ASN A 143 24.82 -5.42 -25.63
CA ASN A 143 25.97 -4.53 -25.84
C ASN A 143 26.56 -4.19 -24.47
N LEU A 144 27.62 -4.90 -24.10
CA LEU A 144 28.52 -4.58 -23.01
C LEU A 144 29.29 -3.31 -23.37
N ASP A 145 28.83 -2.14 -22.92
CA ASP A 145 29.68 -1.01 -22.55
C ASP A 145 28.84 0.17 -22.05
N ASN A 146 28.63 0.26 -20.73
CA ASN A 146 28.52 1.56 -20.06
C ASN A 146 28.79 1.42 -18.54
N PRO A 147 29.51 2.37 -17.91
CA PRO A 147 29.99 2.22 -16.54
C PRO A 147 28.86 2.39 -15.52
N GLN A 148 29.00 1.65 -14.43
CA GLN A 148 28.06 1.49 -13.31
C GLN A 148 27.47 2.83 -12.84
N VAL A 149 26.26 3.13 -13.29
CA VAL A 149 25.36 4.04 -12.58
C VAL A 149 24.67 3.20 -11.52
N GLU A 150 24.84 3.57 -10.25
CA GLU A 150 24.16 2.99 -9.11
C GLU A 150 22.66 2.89 -9.45
N ALA A 151 22.18 1.65 -9.59
CA ALA A 151 20.84 1.40 -10.10
C ALA A 151 19.84 2.00 -9.10
N ASP A 152 19.03 2.94 -9.57
CA ASP A 152 17.88 3.43 -8.82
C ASP A 152 17.07 2.21 -8.33
N PRO A 153 16.65 2.18 -7.05
CA PRO A 153 15.93 1.03 -6.53
C PRO A 153 14.74 0.73 -7.43
N GLN A 154 14.71 -0.49 -7.96
CA GLN A 154 13.84 -0.98 -9.04
C GLN A 154 12.34 -0.72 -8.82
N TYR A 155 11.94 -0.41 -7.59
CA TYR A 155 10.59 -0.04 -7.20
C TYR A 155 10.18 1.40 -7.59
N MET A 156 11.10 2.33 -7.86
CA MET A 156 10.78 3.77 -8.07
C MET A 156 10.30 4.14 -9.48
N GLY A 157 10.20 3.19 -10.41
CA GLY A 157 9.87 3.45 -11.81
C GLY A 157 11.03 4.16 -12.53
N GLY A 158 11.51 3.58 -13.62
CA GLY A 158 12.63 4.15 -14.37
C GLY A 158 12.31 5.56 -14.85
N ALA A 159 13.08 6.56 -14.39
CA ALA A 159 12.98 7.92 -14.89
C ALA A 159 13.48 7.95 -16.35
N GLN A 160 12.57 7.85 -17.31
CA GLN A 160 12.90 8.10 -18.70
C GLN A 160 13.22 9.59 -18.87
N ARG A 161 14.51 9.90 -19.04
CA ARG A 161 14.97 11.25 -19.41
C ARG A 161 14.39 11.59 -20.78
N ALA A 162 13.47 12.56 -20.80
CA ALA A 162 13.01 13.18 -22.03
C ALA A 162 14.17 13.96 -22.67
N THR A 163 14.75 13.41 -23.75
CA THR A 163 15.61 14.17 -24.66
C THR A 163 14.72 15.09 -25.50
N ARG A 164 14.75 16.39 -25.22
CA ARG A 164 14.22 17.43 -26.11
C ARG A 164 15.11 17.50 -27.36
N GLY A 165 14.50 17.32 -28.53
CA GLY A 165 15.00 17.84 -29.80
C GLY A 165 14.52 19.27 -30.04
#